data_AF-A3DKS5-F1
#
_entry.id   AF-A3DKS5-F1
#
_cell.length_a   1.000
_cell.length_b   1.000
_cell.length_c   1.000
_cell.angle_alpha   90.00
_cell.angle_beta   90.00
_cell.angle_gamma   90.00
#
_symmetry.space_group_name_H-M   'P 1'
#
loop_
_entity.id
_entity.type
_entity.pdbx_description
1 polymer ?
#
loop_
_entity_poly.entity_id
_entity_poly.type
_entity_poly.pdbx_seq_one_letter_code
_entity_poly.pdbx_strand_id
1 'polypeptide(L)'
;MSNKPVAAFILGLIAGIFGILSGIGTLIASVFSVKVPVPIAGFLGTLLIILGLWWLIAGIIIIVGSIWINSGVPSSVRKGGIVVLIFSILSLPNWLTFILGLIGGILALVWKPPIQQTQPPPPPSGGEQVI
;
A
#
# COMPACT_ATOMS: atom_id res chain seq x y z
N MET A 1 13.74 -7.55 18.88
CA MET A 1 12.49 -7.42 18.09
C MET A 1 12.90 -7.30 16.62
N SER A 2 12.49 -8.23 15.76
CA SER A 2 12.77 -8.14 14.32
C SER A 2 12.11 -6.87 13.77
N ASN A 3 12.92 -5.90 13.31
CA ASN A 3 12.46 -4.57 12.90
C ASN A 3 11.59 -4.65 11.64
N LYS A 4 10.30 -4.90 11.82
CA LYS A 4 9.29 -4.84 10.75
C LYS A 4 9.26 -3.44 10.10
N PRO A 5 8.92 -3.32 8.80
CA PRO A 5 8.81 -2.03 8.12
C PRO A 5 7.53 -1.28 8.51
N VAL A 6 7.39 -0.93 9.79
CA VAL A 6 6.17 -0.31 10.34
C VAL A 6 5.89 1.06 9.70
N ALA A 7 6.93 1.85 9.40
CA ALA A 7 6.78 3.12 8.72
C ALA A 7 6.16 2.98 7.31
N ALA A 8 6.62 1.99 6.53
CA ALA A 8 6.08 1.71 5.21
C ALA A 8 4.62 1.23 5.28
N PHE A 9 4.31 0.39 6.27
CA PHE A 9 2.95 -0.06 6.54
C PHE A 9 2.00 1.11 6.87
N ILE A 10 2.36 1.97 7.82
CA ILE A 10 1.51 3.08 8.26
C ILE A 10 1.27 4.06 7.10
N LEU A 11 2.32 4.40 6.33
CA LEU A 11 2.19 5.31 5.20
C LEU A 11 1.31 4.75 4.08
N GLY A 12 1.48 3.46 3.76
CA GLY A 12 0.61 2.78 2.80
C GLY A 12 -0.85 2.71 3.29
N LEU A 13 -1.08 2.42 4.58
CA LEU A 13 -2.41 2.36 5.16
C LEU A 13 -3.11 3.73 5.08
N ILE A 14 -2.41 4.79 5.47
CA ILE A 14 -2.93 6.16 5.39
C ILE A 14 -3.22 6.51 3.92
N ALA A 15 -2.33 6.18 2.98
CA ALA A 15 -2.57 6.40 1.55
C ALA A 15 -3.85 5.72 1.06
N GLY A 16 -4.07 4.46 1.46
CA GLY A 16 -5.26 3.69 1.11
C GLY A 16 -6.55 4.28 1.69
N ILE A 17 -6.52 4.72 2.95
CA ILE A 17 -7.66 5.39 3.60
C ILE A 17 -8.00 6.69 2.87
N PHE A 18 -7.01 7.53 2.57
CA PHE A 18 -7.24 8.75 1.77
C PHE A 18 -7.75 8.43 0.36
N GLY A 19 -7.31 7.32 -0.24
CA GLY A 19 -7.81 6.83 -1.51
C GLY A 19 -9.30 6.53 -1.45
N ILE A 20 -9.73 5.80 -0.43
CA ILE A 20 -11.15 5.50 -0.20
C ILE A 20 -11.95 6.79 0.07
N LEU A 21 -11.47 7.67 0.94
CA LEU A 21 -12.15 8.93 1.25
C LEU A 21 -12.30 9.81 0.00
N SER A 22 -11.28 9.87 -0.84
CA SER A 22 -11.33 10.59 -2.11
C SER A 22 -12.34 9.96 -3.08
N GLY A 23 -12.40 8.63 -3.16
CA GLY A 23 -13.37 7.90 -3.97
C GLY A 23 -14.79 8.21 -3.54
N ILE A 24 -15.08 8.12 -2.24
CA ILE A 24 -16.39 8.47 -1.66
C ILE A 24 -16.73 9.94 -1.94
N GLY A 25 -15.81 10.87 -1.69
CA GLY A 25 -16.03 12.29 -1.95
C GLY A 25 -16.34 12.59 -3.41
N THR A 26 -15.68 11.89 -4.33
CA THR A 26 -15.89 12.03 -5.78
C THR A 26 -17.23 11.46 -6.22
N LEU A 27 -17.65 10.33 -5.64
CA LEU A 27 -18.98 9.77 -5.87
C LEU A 27 -20.07 10.70 -5.36
N ILE A 28 -19.91 11.29 -4.17
CA ILE A 28 -20.84 12.28 -3.65
C ILE A 28 -20.90 13.51 -4.58
N ALA A 29 -19.75 14.02 -5.04
CA ALA A 29 -19.68 15.15 -5.97
C ALA A 29 -20.41 14.87 -7.30
N SER A 30 -20.33 13.63 -7.81
CA SER A 30 -21.00 13.24 -9.05
C SER A 30 -22.53 13.41 -9.02
N VAL A 31 -23.16 13.23 -7.85
CA VAL A 31 -24.60 13.42 -7.65
C VAL A 31 -25.00 14.89 -7.82
N PHE A 32 -24.12 15.82 -7.44
CA PHE A 32 -24.36 17.25 -7.60
C PHE A 32 -24.03 17.76 -9.01
N SER A 33 -23.14 17.09 -9.74
CA SER A 33 -22.76 17.45 -11.12
C SER A 33 -23.92 17.38 -12.11
N VAL A 34 -24.91 16.50 -11.88
CA VAL A 34 -26.10 16.36 -12.75
C VAL A 34 -27.03 17.58 -12.69
N LYS A 35 -26.92 18.42 -11.66
CA LYS A 35 -27.81 19.59 -11.45
C LYS A 35 -27.31 20.87 -12.13
N VAL A 36 -26.15 20.85 -12.77
CA VAL A 36 -25.57 22.04 -13.43
C VAL A 36 -26.02 22.06 -14.90
N PRO A 37 -26.66 23.12 -15.40
CA PRO A 37 -27.17 23.19 -16.77
C PRO A 37 -26.03 23.52 -17.74
N VAL A 38 -25.02 22.65 -17.82
CA VAL A 38 -23.91 22.75 -18.77
C VAL A 38 -24.03 21.59 -19.75
N PRO A 39 -23.88 21.79 -21.07
CA PRO A 39 -23.95 20.71 -22.06
C PRO A 39 -23.01 19.52 -21.79
N ILE A 40 -21.95 19.73 -20.99
CA ILE A 40 -20.91 18.75 -20.64
C ILE A 40 -21.20 18.07 -19.28
N ALA A 41 -22.23 18.51 -18.53
CA ALA A 41 -22.50 18.05 -17.17
C ALA A 41 -22.78 16.54 -17.08
N GLY A 42 -23.46 15.96 -18.08
CA GLY A 42 -23.68 14.51 -18.16
C GLY A 42 -22.37 13.73 -18.30
N PHE A 43 -21.46 14.19 -19.18
CA PHE A 43 -20.15 13.58 -19.38
C PHE A 43 -19.26 13.66 -18.13
N LEU A 44 -19.25 14.83 -17.47
CA LEU A 44 -18.52 15.03 -16.21
C LEU A 44 -19.04 14.14 -15.08
N GLY A 45 -20.36 14.01 -14.95
CA GLY A 45 -20.98 13.12 -13.97
C GLY A 45 -20.56 11.66 -14.14
N THR A 46 -20.63 11.14 -15.37
CA THR A 46 -20.19 9.77 -15.67
C THR A 46 -18.70 9.56 -15.41
N LEU A 47 -17.85 10.52 -15.78
CA LEU A 47 -16.41 10.45 -15.53
C LEU A 47 -16.09 10.41 -14.02
N LEU A 48 -16.76 11.24 -13.22
CA LEU A 48 -16.60 11.26 -11.77
C LEU A 48 -17.04 9.95 -11.11
N ILE A 49 -18.09 9.29 -11.62
CA ILE A 49 -18.51 7.97 -11.14
C ILE A 49 -17.42 6.93 -11.41
N ILE A 50 -16.88 6.89 -12.64
CA ILE A 50 -15.82 5.95 -13.03
C ILE A 50 -14.57 6.18 -12.17
N LEU A 51 -14.14 7.43 -12.01
CA LEU A 51 -12.97 7.78 -11.18
C LEU A 51 -13.19 7.46 -9.70
N GLY A 52 -14.38 7.76 -9.17
CA GLY A 52 -14.72 7.47 -7.78
C GLY A 52 -14.70 5.97 -7.47
N LEU A 53 -15.26 5.15 -8.35
CA LEU A 53 -15.21 3.68 -8.24
C LEU A 53 -13.77 3.16 -8.37
N TRP A 54 -13.00 3.69 -9.31
CA TRP A 54 -11.59 3.34 -9.47
C TRP A 54 -10.78 3.62 -8.20
N TRP A 55 -10.94 4.81 -7.60
CA TRP A 55 -10.24 5.18 -6.38
C TRP A 55 -10.66 4.38 -5.16
N LEU A 56 -11.92 3.94 -5.08
CA LEU A 56 -12.34 2.98 -4.06
C LEU A 56 -11.61 1.65 -4.20
N ILE A 57 -11.59 1.08 -5.40
CA ILE A 57 -10.93 -0.21 -5.67
C ILE A 57 -9.43 -0.09 -5.40
N ALA A 58 -8.78 0.95 -5.93
CA ALA A 58 -7.36 1.21 -5.72
C ALA A 58 -7.04 1.40 -4.23
N GLY A 59 -7.85 2.16 -3.49
CA GLY A 59 -7.68 2.37 -2.05
C GLY A 59 -7.74 1.06 -1.26
N ILE A 60 -8.69 0.18 -1.56
CA ILE A 60 -8.79 -1.15 -0.92
C ILE A 60 -7.54 -1.99 -1.23
N ILE A 61 -7.09 -2.01 -2.49
CA ILE A 61 -5.90 -2.78 -2.88
C ILE A 61 -4.64 -2.24 -2.19
N ILE A 62 -4.51 -0.92 -2.05
CA ILE A 62 -3.41 -0.29 -1.31
C ILE A 62 -3.44 -0.72 0.17
N ILE A 63 -4.62 -0.79 0.80
CA ILE A 63 -4.74 -1.29 2.18
C ILE A 63 -4.28 -2.75 2.28
N VAL A 64 -4.71 -3.62 1.35
CA VAL A 64 -4.30 -5.03 1.33
C VAL A 64 -2.79 -5.16 1.13
N GLY A 65 -2.21 -4.40 0.18
CA GLY A 65 -0.77 -4.33 -0.04
C GLY A 65 -0.01 -3.85 1.19
N SER A 66 -0.59 -2.91 1.93
CA SER A 66 -0.02 -2.41 3.20
C SER A 66 -0.03 -3.50 4.28
N ILE A 67 -1.12 -4.25 4.42
CA ILE A 67 -1.19 -5.37 5.37
C ILE A 67 -0.10 -6.42 5.06
N TRP A 68 0.17 -6.69 3.77
CA TRP A 68 1.26 -7.59 3.37
C TRP A 68 2.66 -7.07 3.74
N ILE A 69 2.87 -5.75 3.78
CA ILE A 69 4.10 -5.13 4.28
C ILE A 69 4.30 -5.40 5.78
N ASN A 70 3.24 -5.49 6.57
CA ASN A 70 3.34 -5.74 8.01
C ASN A 70 3.71 -7.20 8.38
N SER A 71 3.74 -8.11 7.42
CA SER A 71 4.09 -9.52 7.65
C SER A 71 5.54 -9.72 8.14
N GLY A 72 6.46 -8.81 7.81
CA GLY A 72 7.88 -8.92 8.14
C GLY A 72 8.64 -9.98 7.32
N VAL A 73 7.97 -10.66 6.39
CA VAL A 73 8.60 -11.58 5.44
C VAL A 73 9.12 -10.79 4.24
N PRO A 74 10.41 -10.87 3.86
CA PRO A 74 11.00 -10.03 2.81
C PRO A 74 10.26 -10.09 1.47
N SER A 75 9.82 -11.29 1.07
CA SER A 75 9.08 -11.50 -0.18
C SER A 75 7.71 -10.84 -0.16
N SER A 76 7.01 -10.89 0.98
CA SER A 76 5.68 -10.27 1.14
C SER A 76 5.77 -8.75 1.26
N VAL A 77 6.79 -8.24 1.95
CA VAL A 77 7.07 -6.80 2.05
C VAL A 77 7.31 -6.20 0.67
N ARG A 78 8.14 -6.86 -0.15
CA ARG A 78 8.44 -6.37 -1.50
C ARG A 78 7.21 -6.40 -2.40
N LYS A 79 6.43 -7.48 -2.37
CA LYS A 79 5.17 -7.59 -3.14
C LYS A 79 4.17 -6.52 -2.72
N GLY A 80 3.93 -6.35 -1.42
CA GLY A 80 3.05 -5.31 -0.88
C GLY A 80 3.52 -3.91 -1.26
N GLY A 81 4.82 -3.64 -1.18
CA GLY A 81 5.43 -2.37 -1.62
C GLY A 81 5.19 -2.06 -3.09
N ILE A 82 5.38 -3.05 -3.98
CA ILE A 82 5.10 -2.89 -5.42
C ILE A 82 3.63 -2.58 -5.66
N VAL A 83 2.73 -3.32 -5.00
CA VAL A 83 1.28 -3.11 -5.12
C VAL A 83 0.91 -1.69 -4.70
N VAL A 84 1.33 -1.27 -3.51
CA VAL A 84 1.07 0.09 -3.00
C VAL A 84 1.61 1.14 -3.98
N LEU A 85 2.81 0.96 -4.50
CA LEU A 85 3.47 1.92 -5.38
C LEU A 85 2.76 2.04 -6.74
N ILE A 86 2.42 0.92 -7.38
CA ILE A 86 1.70 0.91 -8.67
C ILE A 86 0.33 1.56 -8.52
N PHE A 87 -0.45 1.13 -7.53
CA PHE A 87 -1.81 1.66 -7.35
C PHE A 87 -1.81 3.13 -6.91
N SER A 88 -0.77 3.60 -6.22
CA SER A 88 -0.60 5.03 -5.95
C SER A 88 -0.31 5.85 -7.21
N ILE A 89 0.54 5.36 -8.13
CA ILE A 89 0.77 6.03 -9.42
C ILE A 89 -0.53 6.08 -10.25
N LEU A 90 -1.29 4.97 -10.27
CA LEU A 90 -2.59 4.89 -10.94
C LEU A 90 -3.72 5.66 -10.25
N SER A 91 -3.46 6.19 -9.05
CA SER A 91 -4.43 6.99 -8.29
C SER A 91 -4.39 8.47 -8.67
N LEU A 92 -3.50 8.92 -9.57
CA LEU A 92 -3.58 10.27 -10.12
C LEU A 92 -4.98 10.54 -10.72
N PRO A 93 -5.57 11.74 -10.50
CA PRO A 93 -5.00 12.95 -9.90
C PRO A 93 -5.05 13.08 -8.37
N ASN A 94 -5.25 12.03 -7.57
CA ASN A 94 -5.22 12.15 -6.11
C ASN A 94 -3.77 12.26 -5.58
N TRP A 95 -3.31 13.50 -5.36
CA TRP A 95 -1.93 13.78 -4.96
C TRP A 95 -1.58 13.26 -3.55
N LEU A 96 -2.55 13.24 -2.63
CA LEU A 96 -2.32 12.74 -1.27
C LEU A 96 -2.05 11.24 -1.28
N THR A 97 -2.91 10.47 -1.95
CA THR A 97 -2.75 9.01 -2.10
C THR A 97 -1.51 8.67 -2.92
N PHE A 98 -1.18 9.50 -3.91
CA PHE A 98 0.04 9.37 -4.69
C PHE A 98 1.28 9.55 -3.81
N ILE A 99 1.45 10.69 -3.14
CA ILE A 99 2.68 11.01 -2.37
C ILE A 99 2.87 10.01 -1.23
N LEU A 100 1.82 9.75 -0.44
CA LEU A 100 1.96 8.87 0.73
C LEU A 100 2.24 7.42 0.33
N GLY A 101 1.56 6.91 -0.70
CA GLY A 101 1.81 5.54 -1.14
C GLY A 101 3.08 5.40 -1.98
N LEU A 102 3.54 6.46 -2.65
CA LEU A 102 4.88 6.48 -3.25
C LEU A 102 5.96 6.33 -2.17
N ILE A 103 5.91 7.17 -1.13
CA ILE A 103 6.88 7.10 -0.02
C ILE A 103 6.75 5.77 0.73
N GLY A 104 5.53 5.33 1.03
CA GLY A 104 5.27 4.04 1.69
C GLY A 104 5.74 2.84 0.87
N GLY A 105 5.50 2.85 -0.44
CA GLY A 105 5.95 1.81 -1.36
C GLY A 105 7.48 1.76 -1.49
N ILE A 106 8.14 2.92 -1.63
CA ILE A 106 9.61 2.98 -1.71
C ILE A 106 10.24 2.49 -0.41
N LEU A 107 9.71 2.91 0.76
CA LEU A 107 10.19 2.45 2.05
C LEU A 107 10.06 0.92 2.21
N ALA A 108 8.97 0.33 1.71
CA ALA A 108 8.82 -1.12 1.68
C ALA A 108 9.86 -1.80 0.78
N LEU A 109 10.17 -1.21 -0.37
CA LEU A 109 11.15 -1.75 -1.33
C LEU A 109 12.60 -1.63 -0.84
N VAL A 110 12.93 -0.57 -0.11
CA VAL A 110 14.27 -0.31 0.42
C VAL A 110 14.52 -1.06 1.74
N TRP A 111 13.47 -1.53 2.42
CA TRP A 111 13.59 -2.27 3.66
C TRP A 111 14.41 -3.55 3.50
N LYS A 112 15.40 -3.74 4.38
CA LYS A 112 16.25 -4.92 4.45
C LYS A 112 15.89 -5.72 5.69
N PRO A 113 15.71 -7.05 5.57
CA PRO A 113 15.44 -7.87 6.74
C PRO A 113 16.62 -7.84 7.70
N PRO A 114 16.38 -7.84 9.02
CA PRO A 114 17.43 -8.14 10.00
C PRO A 114 18.04 -9.49 9.64
N ILE A 115 19.37 -9.53 9.52
CA ILE A 115 20.10 -10.79 9.33
C ILE A 115 19.68 -11.70 10.49
N GLN A 116 19.01 -12.82 10.19
CA GLN A 116 18.88 -13.90 11.16
C GLN A 116 20.31 -14.27 11.50
N GLN A 117 20.76 -13.95 12.71
CA GLN A 117 21.97 -14.56 13.26
C GLN A 117 21.67 -16.06 13.25
N THR A 118 22.12 -16.75 12.20
CA THR A 118 22.29 -18.19 12.23
C THR A 118 23.23 -18.41 13.39
N GLN A 119 22.66 -18.83 14.52
CA GLN A 119 23.41 -19.27 15.68
C GLN A 119 24.54 -20.16 15.16
N PRO A 120 25.81 -19.89 15.49
CA PRO A 120 26.90 -20.78 15.10
C PRO A 120 26.50 -22.20 15.49
N PRO A 121 26.68 -23.20 14.60
CA PRO A 121 26.32 -24.58 14.94
C PRO A 121 26.93 -24.94 16.29
N PRO A 122 26.16 -25.56 17.21
CA PRO A 122 26.67 -25.90 18.52
C PRO A 122 27.98 -26.66 18.38
N PRO A 123 29.01 -26.35 19.21
CA PRO A 123 30.30 -27.01 19.13
C PRO A 123 30.09 -28.53 19.09
N PRO A 124 30.83 -29.29 18.26
CA PRO A 124 30.77 -30.74 18.29
C PRO A 124 31.02 -31.17 19.74
N SER A 125 29.98 -31.68 20.40
CA SER A 125 30.12 -32.34 21.69
C SER A 125 31.06 -33.51 21.44
N GLY A 126 32.29 -33.40 21.91
CA GLY A 126 33.33 -34.42 21.77
C GLY A 126 32.76 -35.77 22.19
N GLY A 127 32.42 -36.58 21.19
CA GLY A 127 32.07 -37.97 21.38
C GLY A 127 33.30 -38.74 21.84
N GLU A 128 33.05 -39.68 22.74
CA GLU A 128 33.92 -40.78 23.12
C GLU A 128 35.44 -40.51 23.23
N GLN A 129 35.89 -40.19 24.45
CA GLN A 129 37.05 -40.92 24.97
C GLN A 129 36.53 -42.18 25.66
N VAL A 130 36.35 -43.24 24.88
CA VAL A 130 36.34 -44.62 25.35
C VAL A 130 37.47 -45.31 24.61
N ILE A 131 38.54 -45.63 25.34
CA ILE A 131 39.23 -46.93 25.48
C ILE A 131 40.35 -46.73 26.49
#